data_AF-A0A1X0RLE7-F1
#
_entry.id   AF-A0A1X0RLE7-F1
#
_cell.length_a   1.000
_cell.length_b   1.000
_cell.length_c   1.000
_cell.angle_alpha   90.00
_cell.angle_beta   90.00
_cell.angle_gamma   90.00
#
_symmetry.space_group_name_H-M   'P 1'
#
loop_
_entity.id
_entity.type
_entity.pdbx_description
1 polymer ?
#
loop_
_entity_poly.entity_id
_entity_poly.type
_entity_poly.pdbx_seq_one_letter_code
_entity_poly.pdbx_strand_id
1 'polypeptide(L)'
;MEKKEPKKPSSRLLGMKFMQRSLEKEVQEQLERERKRVISEAEWVLDTKDIEIQKPKIQIEYQPSYLAFTADATVGRKSFKSFNKQIEVDRHQITITTTKLIPFLL
;
A
#
# COMPACT_ATOMS: atom_id res chain seq x y z
N MET A 1 2.88 50.29 23.57
CA MET A 1 3.10 50.12 22.12
C MET A 1 1.89 49.37 21.57
N GLU A 2 1.03 50.06 20.84
CA GLU A 2 -0.22 49.51 20.31
C GLU A 2 0.09 48.55 19.14
N LYS A 3 -0.34 47.29 19.25
CA LYS A 3 -0.18 46.29 18.19
C LYS A 3 -1.14 46.64 17.05
N LYS A 4 -0.61 47.16 15.94
CA LYS A 4 -1.40 47.39 14.73
C LYS A 4 -1.78 46.03 14.13
N GLU A 5 -3.09 45.74 14.10
CA GLU A 5 -3.64 44.59 13.40
C GLU A 5 -3.22 44.61 11.92
N PRO A 6 -2.74 43.48 11.35
CA PRO A 6 -2.37 43.42 9.96
C PRO A 6 -3.61 43.62 9.09
N LYS A 7 -3.57 44.62 8.19
CA LYS A 7 -4.65 44.88 7.24
C LYS A 7 -4.84 43.64 6.35
N LYS A 8 -6.05 43.08 6.35
CA LYS A 8 -6.39 41.92 5.52
C LYS A 8 -6.20 42.25 4.03
N PRO A 9 -5.60 41.35 3.24
CA PRO A 9 -5.43 41.57 1.81
C PRO A 9 -6.80 41.64 1.11
N SER A 10 -6.84 42.31 -0.04
CA SER A 10 -8.07 42.42 -0.84
C SER A 10 -8.53 41.05 -1.36
N SER A 11 -9.83 40.89 -1.57
CA SER A 11 -10.44 39.62 -2.02
C SER A 11 -9.84 39.11 -3.33
N ARG A 12 -9.51 40.02 -4.26
CA ARG A 12 -8.88 39.68 -5.54
C ARG A 12 -7.48 39.09 -5.38
N LEU A 13 -6.71 39.58 -4.41
CA LEU A 13 -5.38 39.03 -4.09
C LEU A 13 -5.50 37.68 -3.39
N LEU A 14 -6.44 37.53 -2.44
CA LEU A 14 -6.64 36.29 -1.70
C LEU A 14 -7.13 35.14 -2.61
N GLY A 15 -7.89 35.45 -3.67
CA GLY A 15 -8.33 34.49 -4.68
C GLY A 15 -7.25 34.07 -5.68
N MET A 16 -6.04 34.64 -5.63
CA MET A 16 -4.95 34.22 -6.50
C MET A 16 -4.36 32.88 -6.03
N LYS A 17 -4.12 31.96 -6.96
CA LYS A 17 -3.64 30.60 -6.66
C LYS A 17 -2.37 30.56 -5.81
N PHE A 18 -1.49 31.56 -5.90
CA PHE A 18 -0.27 31.60 -5.08
C PHE A 18 -0.57 31.87 -3.60
N MET A 19 -1.53 32.74 -3.29
CA MET A 19 -1.98 32.98 -1.91
C MET A 19 -2.66 31.73 -1.36
N GLN A 20 -3.53 31.12 -2.16
CA GLN A 20 -4.22 29.89 -1.79
C GLN A 20 -3.25 28.74 -1.49
N ARG A 21 -2.25 28.50 -2.35
CA ARG A 21 -1.23 27.46 -2.13
C ARG A 21 -0.39 27.69 -0.87
N SER A 22 -0.08 28.94 -0.55
CA SER A 22 0.66 29.27 0.69
C SER A 22 -0.18 28.93 1.92
N LEU A 23 -1.46 29.31 1.90
CA LEU A 23 -2.40 29.02 3.00
C LEU A 23 -2.65 27.52 3.14
N GLU A 24 -2.88 26.81 2.02
CA GLU A 24 -3.06 25.36 2.00
C GLU A 24 -1.83 24.63 2.56
N LYS A 25 -0.62 25.08 2.23
CA LYS A 25 0.62 24.53 2.76
C LYS A 25 0.74 24.73 4.27
N GLU A 26 0.41 25.92 4.77
CA GLU A 26 0.44 26.22 6.21
C GLU A 26 -0.57 25.39 6.99
N VAL A 27 -1.80 25.24 6.46
CA VAL A 27 -2.84 24.39 7.05
C VAL A 27 -2.42 22.92 7.05
N GLN A 28 -1.84 22.44 5.94
CA GLN A 28 -1.34 21.08 5.85
C GLN A 28 -0.23 20.80 6.88
N GLU A 29 0.70 21.72 7.06
CA GLU A 29 1.78 21.59 8.05
C GLU A 29 1.25 21.61 9.50
N GLN A 30 0.19 22.37 9.78
CA GLN A 30 -0.49 22.32 11.08
C GLN A 30 -1.13 20.95 11.31
N LEU A 31 -1.88 20.44 10.33
CA LEU A 31 -2.50 19.11 10.40
C LEU A 31 -1.47 17.98 10.58
N GLU A 32 -0.32 18.06 9.90
CA GLU A 32 0.74 17.06 10.05
C GLU A 32 1.38 17.09 11.44
N ARG A 33 1.57 18.28 12.03
CA ARG A 33 2.08 18.41 13.40
C ARG A 33 1.11 17.82 14.42
N GLU A 34 -0.18 18.09 14.27
CA GLU A 34 -1.21 17.52 15.14
C GLU A 34 -1.28 16.00 15.01
N ARG A 35 -1.21 15.45 13.79
CA ARG A 35 -1.15 14.00 13.56
C ARG A 35 0.05 13.36 14.25
N LYS A 36 1.24 13.95 14.08
CA LYS A 36 2.47 13.45 14.73
C LYS A 36 2.35 13.48 16.25
N ARG A 37 1.73 14.53 16.81
CA ARG A 37 1.47 14.65 18.24
C ARG A 37 0.56 13.54 18.74
N VAL A 38 -0.58 13.32 18.09
CA VAL A 38 -1.52 12.25 18.46
C VAL A 38 -0.87 10.88 18.40
N ILE A 39 -0.07 10.63 17.35
CA ILE A 39 0.67 9.38 17.21
C ILE A 39 1.69 9.22 18.35
N SER A 40 2.49 10.26 18.63
CA SER A 40 3.49 10.20 19.72
C SER A 40 2.88 10.04 21.11
N GLU A 41 1.66 10.55 21.34
CA GLU A 41 0.94 10.37 22.60
C GLU A 41 0.35 8.95 22.73
N ALA A 42 0.07 8.29 21.61
CA ALA A 42 -0.48 6.94 21.56
C ALA A 42 0.60 5.84 21.47
N GLU A 43 1.81 6.17 21.01
CA GLU A 43 2.92 5.22 20.89
C GLU A 43 3.42 4.80 22.28
N TRP A 44 3.30 3.51 22.57
CA TRP A 44 3.89 2.93 23.78
C TRP A 44 5.34 2.53 23.49
N VAL A 45 6.28 3.13 24.20
CA VAL A 45 7.70 2.77 24.13
C VAL A 45 7.97 1.67 25.16
N LEU A 46 8.39 0.50 24.70
CA LEU A 46 8.88 -0.58 25.56
C LEU A 46 10.40 -0.50 25.63
N ASP A 47 10.96 -0.18 26.80
CA ASP A 47 12.41 -0.22 27.02
C ASP A 47 12.90 -1.67 27.10
N THR A 48 13.38 -2.22 25.99
CA THR A 48 13.86 -3.62 25.90
C THR A 48 15.31 -3.81 26.37
N LYS A 49 15.89 -2.85 27.10
CA LYS A 49 17.31 -2.90 27.49
C LYS A 49 17.59 -3.98 28.53
N ASP A 50 16.60 -4.35 29.34
CA ASP A 50 16.78 -5.25 30.48
C ASP A 50 16.06 -6.61 30.34
N ILE A 51 15.39 -6.85 29.21
CA ILE A 51 14.70 -8.11 28.95
C ILE A 51 15.32 -8.72 27.70
N GLU A 52 16.26 -9.64 27.89
CA GLU A 52 16.65 -10.60 26.85
C GLU A 52 15.45 -11.51 26.56
N ILE A 53 14.45 -10.96 25.87
CA ILE A 53 13.38 -11.75 25.29
C ILE A 53 14.08 -12.67 24.30
N GLN A 54 14.22 -13.95 24.65
CA GLN A 54 14.66 -14.96 23.72
C GLN A 54 13.70 -14.92 22.54
N LYS A 55 14.12 -14.24 21.47
CA LYS A 55 13.30 -14.04 20.28
C LYS A 55 12.88 -15.43 19.81
N PRO A 56 11.58 -15.76 19.68
CA PRO A 56 11.21 -17.00 19.04
C PRO A 56 11.90 -16.98 17.68
N LYS A 57 12.69 -18.02 17.39
CA LYS A 57 13.51 -18.12 16.18
C LYS A 57 12.55 -18.14 14.99
N ILE A 58 12.24 -16.96 14.45
CA ILE A 58 11.36 -16.82 13.28
C ILE A 58 12.11 -17.48 12.13
N GLN A 59 11.68 -18.68 11.76
CA GLN A 59 12.19 -19.40 10.61
C GLN A 59 11.56 -18.78 9.37
N ILE A 60 12.22 -17.76 8.82
CA ILE A 60 11.78 -17.10 7.58
C ILE A 60 12.39 -17.88 6.42
N GLU A 61 11.59 -18.67 5.73
CA GLU A 61 11.97 -19.29 4.46
C GLU A 61 11.63 -18.34 3.31
N TYR A 62 12.66 -17.84 2.63
CA TYR A 62 12.48 -16.96 1.48
C TYR A 62 12.33 -17.81 0.22
N GLN A 63 11.10 -17.96 -0.26
CA GLN A 63 10.82 -18.63 -1.54
C GLN A 63 10.77 -17.58 -2.66
N PRO A 64 11.68 -17.62 -3.65
CA PRO A 64 11.70 -16.66 -4.74
C PRO A 64 10.70 -17.06 -5.84
N SER A 65 9.41 -17.12 -5.54
CA SER A 65 8.39 -17.40 -6.56
C SER A 65 7.20 -16.45 -6.46
N TYR A 66 6.98 -15.69 -7.53
CA TYR A 66 5.77 -14.87 -7.75
C TYR A 66 4.59 -15.70 -8.27
N LEU A 67 4.59 -17.01 -8.00
CA LEU A 67 3.48 -17.88 -8.35
C LEU A 67 2.45 -17.78 -7.24
N ALA A 68 1.21 -17.42 -7.60
CA ALA A 68 0.12 -17.40 -6.63
C ALA A 68 -0.07 -18.79 -6.03
N PHE A 69 -0.14 -18.90 -4.70
CA PHE A 69 -0.38 -20.16 -3.97
C PHE A 69 -1.76 -20.77 -4.22
N THR A 70 -2.60 -20.09 -5.00
CA THR A 70 -3.92 -20.57 -5.43
C THR A 70 -3.78 -21.43 -6.69
N ALA A 71 -4.56 -22.51 -6.77
CA ALA A 71 -4.52 -23.50 -7.86
C ALA A 71 -4.70 -22.93 -9.28
N ASP A 72 -5.11 -21.66 -9.40
CA ASP A 72 -5.41 -20.99 -10.66
C ASP A 72 -4.23 -20.16 -11.19
N ALA A 73 -3.03 -20.75 -11.23
CA ALA A 73 -1.88 -20.13 -11.88
C ALA A 73 -2.16 -20.01 -13.39
N THR A 74 -2.65 -18.83 -13.83
CA THR A 74 -3.00 -18.64 -15.24
C THR A 74 -1.76 -18.44 -16.11
N VAL A 75 -1.69 -19.15 -17.24
CA VAL A 75 -0.64 -18.93 -18.25
C VAL A 75 -0.73 -17.51 -18.79
N GLY A 76 0.41 -16.80 -18.83
CA GLY A 76 0.46 -15.39 -19.24
C GLY A 76 0.11 -15.15 -20.72
N ARG A 77 0.37 -16.12 -21.60
CA ARG A 77 0.05 -16.01 -23.03
C ARG A 77 -1.44 -16.32 -23.27
N LYS A 78 -2.20 -15.33 -23.76
CA LYS A 78 -3.64 -15.42 -24.00
C LYS A 78 -3.99 -14.90 -25.40
N SER A 79 -4.80 -15.65 -26.14
CA SER A 79 -5.49 -15.21 -27.36
C SER A 79 -7.01 -15.15 -27.14
N PHE A 80 -7.68 -14.34 -27.96
CA PHE A 80 -9.13 -14.14 -27.92
C PHE A 80 -9.73 -14.23 -29.32
N LYS A 81 -11.06 -14.43 -29.37
CA LYS A 81 -11.85 -14.41 -30.60
C LYS A 81 -11.33 -15.38 -31.68
N SER A 82 -10.79 -16.53 -31.28
CA SER A 82 -10.27 -17.56 -32.19
C SER A 82 -9.08 -17.13 -33.06
N PHE A 83 -8.38 -16.05 -32.68
CA PHE A 83 -7.21 -15.55 -33.41
C PHE A 83 -6.06 -16.56 -33.43
N ASN A 84 -5.91 -17.34 -32.36
CA ASN A 84 -5.01 -18.48 -32.32
C ASN A 84 -5.67 -19.64 -31.56
N LYS A 85 -6.23 -20.59 -32.32
CA LYS A 85 -6.97 -21.73 -31.76
C LYS A 85 -6.09 -22.69 -30.97
N GLN A 86 -4.80 -22.82 -31.31
CA GLN A 86 -3.87 -23.72 -30.62
C GLN A 86 -3.66 -23.25 -29.16
N ILE A 87 -3.40 -21.96 -28.96
CA ILE A 87 -3.22 -21.37 -27.61
C ILE A 87 -4.51 -21.48 -26.78
N GLU A 88 -5.68 -21.39 -27.42
CA GLU A 88 -6.97 -21.50 -26.72
C GLU A 88 -7.25 -22.94 -26.27
N VAL A 89 -6.86 -23.94 -27.08
CA VAL A 89 -6.96 -25.37 -26.74
C VAL A 89 -6.01 -25.75 -25.61
N ASP A 90 -4.77 -25.27 -25.64
CA ASP A 90 -3.76 -25.54 -24.59
C ASP A 90 -4.23 -25.06 -23.22
N ARG A 91 -4.96 -23.95 -23.15
CA ARG A 91 -5.57 -23.47 -21.89
C ARG A 91 -6.53 -24.48 -21.27
N HIS A 92 -7.31 -25.19 -22.08
CA HIS A 92 -8.32 -26.14 -21.57
C HIS A 92 -7.68 -27.43 -21.06
N GLN A 93 -6.56 -27.86 -21.65
CA GLN A 93 -5.86 -29.07 -21.20
C GLN A 93 -5.16 -28.86 -19.85
N ILE A 94 -4.52 -27.71 -19.65
CA ILE A 94 -3.78 -27.37 -18.41
C ILE A 94 -4.73 -27.24 -17.21
N THR A 95 -5.97 -26.76 -17.40
CA THR A 95 -6.97 -26.71 -16.31
C THR A 95 -7.47 -28.09 -15.87
N ILE A 96 -7.44 -29.09 -16.76
CA ILE A 96 -7.94 -30.44 -16.50
C ILE A 96 -6.90 -31.31 -15.79
N THR A 97 -5.60 -31.10 -16.05
CA THR A 97 -4.52 -31.87 -15.41
C THR A 97 -4.28 -31.43 -13.97
N THR A 98 -4.35 -30.12 -13.68
CA THR A 98 -4.22 -29.59 -12.32
C THR A 98 -5.36 -30.04 -11.41
N THR A 99 -6.58 -30.17 -11.93
CA THR A 99 -7.74 -30.59 -11.13
C THR A 99 -7.76 -32.09 -10.83
N LYS A 100 -7.14 -32.93 -11.67
CA LYS A 100 -7.08 -34.40 -11.46
C LYS A 100 -5.96 -34.87 -10.53
N LEU A 101 -4.91 -34.07 -10.29
CA LEU A 101 -3.77 -34.45 -9.45
C LEU A 101 -3.93 -34.07 -7.96
N ILE A 102 -5.00 -33.38 -7.58
CA ILE A 102 -5.21 -32.89 -6.20
C ILE A 102 -5.99 -33.87 -5.26
N PRO A 103 -6.56 -35.03 -5.64
CA PRO A 103 -7.22 -35.89 -4.66
C PRO A 103 -6.30 -37.02 -4.13
N PHE A 104 -5.00 -36.80 -3.95
CA PHE A 104 -4.10 -37.82 -3.37
C PHE A 104 -3.25 -37.35 -2.19
N LEU A 105 -3.48 -36.15 -1.67
CA LEU A 105 -2.89 -35.67 -0.42
C LEU A 105 -3.98 -35.07 0.47
N LEU A 106 -4.83 -35.95 1.00
CA LEU A 106 -5.56 -35.74 2.25
C LEU A 106 -5.63 -37.08 2.99
#